data_AF-A0A127BA47-F1
#
_entry.id   AF-A0A127BA47-F1
#
_cell.length_a   1.000
_cell.length_b   1.000
_cell.length_c   1.000
_cell.angle_alpha   90.00
_cell.angle_beta   90.00
_cell.angle_gamma   90.00
#
_symmetry.space_group_name_H-M   'P 1'
#
loop_
_entity.id
_entity.type
_entity.pdbx_description
1 polymer ?
#
loop_
_entity_poly.entity_id
_entity_poly.type
_entity_poly.pdbx_seq_one_letter_code
_entity_poly.pdbx_strand_id
1 'polypeptide(L)'
;MMNREVIIKLQKFAEELKSMLGDDLVAVIIFGSVLKSKNFDDVDVLVIAKNPQKYMEKIRGIRLKYRKEVGRFIDLNIISPENLISPLFTPLLHLEKFCTLPANGML
;
A
#
# COMPACT_ATOMS: atom_id res chain seq x y z
N MET A 1 5.90 -16.42 -12.21
CA MET A 1 4.50 -16.25 -11.77
C MET A 1 4.48 -15.90 -10.30
N MET A 2 4.26 -14.62 -9.97
CA MET A 2 3.83 -14.20 -8.64
C MET A 2 2.64 -15.06 -8.18
N ASN A 3 2.50 -15.26 -6.88
CA ASN A 3 1.35 -15.96 -6.33
C ASN A 3 0.10 -15.08 -6.55
N ARG A 4 -0.68 -15.37 -7.61
CA ARG A 4 -1.83 -14.59 -8.07
C ARG A 4 -2.85 -14.33 -6.94
N GLU A 5 -2.97 -15.28 -6.02
CA GLU A 5 -3.84 -15.16 -4.85
C GLU A 5 -3.40 -14.04 -3.89
N VAL A 6 -2.10 -13.86 -3.70
CA VAL A 6 -1.55 -12.77 -2.88
C VAL A 6 -1.90 -11.43 -3.49
N ILE A 7 -1.71 -11.27 -4.81
CA ILE A 7 -2.05 -10.03 -5.51
C ILE A 7 -3.53 -9.69 -5.32
N ILE A 8 -4.42 -10.67 -5.50
CA ILE A 8 -5.86 -10.47 -5.33
C ILE A 8 -6.19 -10.01 -3.90
N LYS A 9 -5.55 -10.61 -2.89
CA LYS A 9 -5.73 -10.20 -1.49
C LYS A 9 -5.22 -8.77 -1.25
N LEU A 10 -4.09 -8.40 -1.83
CA LEU A 10 -3.53 -7.06 -1.71
C LEU A 10 -4.35 -5.99 -2.46
N GLN A 11 -4.97 -6.35 -3.57
CA GLN A 11 -5.94 -5.50 -4.26
C GLN A 11 -7.16 -5.25 -3.37
N LYS A 12 -7.74 -6.30 -2.78
CA LYS A 12 -8.86 -6.17 -1.84
C LYS A 12 -8.50 -5.33 -0.61
N PHE A 13 -7.28 -5.50 -0.09
CA PHE A 13 -6.75 -4.67 0.99
C PHE A 13 -6.77 -3.18 0.60
N ALA A 14 -6.28 -2.83 -0.59
CA ALA A 14 -6.29 -1.45 -1.07
C ALA A 14 -7.71 -0.92 -1.30
N GLU A 15 -8.62 -1.74 -1.83
CA GLU A 15 -10.03 -1.39 -2.01
C GLU A 15 -10.75 -1.14 -0.66
N GLU A 16 -10.47 -1.96 0.35
CA GLU A 16 -11.05 -1.82 1.69
C GLU A 16 -10.53 -0.55 2.39
N LEU A 17 -9.23 -0.24 2.23
CA LEU A 17 -8.68 1.05 2.66
C LEU A 17 -9.36 2.22 1.93
N LYS A 18 -9.55 2.12 0.62
CA LYS A 18 -10.24 3.17 -0.17
C LYS A 18 -11.67 3.38 0.32
N SER A 19 -12.42 2.32 0.53
CA SER A 19 -13.79 2.38 1.06
C SER A 19 -13.84 3.01 2.45
N MET A 20 -12.88 2.67 3.32
CA MET A 20 -12.83 3.16 4.69
C MET A 20 -12.40 4.63 4.82
N LEU A 21 -11.37 5.04 4.08
CA LEU A 21 -10.80 6.38 4.17
C LEU A 21 -11.50 7.39 3.23
N GLY A 22 -12.12 6.92 2.14
CA GLY A 22 -12.80 7.79 1.19
C GLY A 22 -11.88 8.89 0.66
N ASP A 23 -12.35 10.14 0.70
CA ASP A 23 -11.63 11.31 0.20
C ASP A 23 -10.39 11.69 1.04
N ASP A 24 -10.24 11.11 2.23
CA ASP A 24 -9.02 11.26 3.04
C ASP A 24 -7.88 10.40 2.49
N LEU A 25 -8.16 9.35 1.70
CA LEU A 25 -7.11 8.55 1.07
C LEU A 25 -6.50 9.28 -0.11
N VAL A 26 -5.18 9.41 -0.10
CA VAL A 26 -4.42 9.95 -1.23
C VAL A 26 -3.87 8.81 -2.08
N ALA A 27 -3.21 7.84 -1.44
CA ALA A 27 -2.64 6.70 -2.14
C ALA A 27 -2.42 5.50 -1.22
N VAL A 28 -2.42 4.31 -1.83
CA VAL A 28 -1.90 3.07 -1.24
C VAL A 28 -0.83 2.55 -2.17
N ILE A 29 0.39 2.41 -1.66
CA ILE A 29 1.55 1.97 -2.43
C ILE A 29 2.02 0.65 -1.81
N ILE A 30 1.99 -0.41 -2.60
CA ILE A 30 2.55 -1.71 -2.24
C ILE A 30 3.89 -1.83 -2.97
N PHE A 31 4.96 -2.16 -2.24
CA PHE A 31 6.31 -2.18 -2.80
C PHE A 31 7.14 -3.31 -2.18
N GLY A 32 8.44 -3.33 -2.51
CA GLY A 32 9.38 -4.27 -1.92
C GLY A 32 9.40 -5.66 -2.58
N SER A 33 9.78 -6.66 -1.79
CA SER A 33 10.10 -8.01 -2.27
C SER A 33 8.89 -8.74 -2.88
N VAL A 34 7.67 -8.40 -2.43
CA VAL A 34 6.39 -8.96 -2.89
C VAL A 34 6.15 -8.78 -4.40
N LEU A 35 6.75 -7.76 -5.01
CA LEU A 35 6.63 -7.49 -6.46
C LEU A 35 7.70 -8.21 -7.30
N LYS A 36 8.82 -8.60 -6.69
CA LYS A 36 10.02 -9.07 -7.40
C LYS A 36 10.23 -10.58 -7.30
N SER A 37 9.76 -11.20 -6.24
CA SER A 37 10.05 -12.61 -5.93
C SER A 37 8.79 -13.43 -5.69
N LYS A 38 8.86 -14.73 -6.02
CA LYS A 38 7.84 -15.71 -5.62
C LYS A 38 7.86 -15.98 -4.11
N ASN A 39 9.04 -15.86 -3.50
CA ASN A 39 9.25 -15.98 -2.07
C ASN A 39 9.57 -14.60 -1.53
N PHE A 40 8.64 -14.07 -0.75
CA PHE A 40 8.77 -12.81 -0.03
C PHE A 40 8.44 -13.07 1.44
N ASP A 41 9.12 -12.33 2.31
CA ASP A 41 9.03 -12.52 3.77
C ASP A 41 7.90 -11.66 4.35
N ASP A 42 7.74 -10.46 3.81
CA ASP A 42 6.77 -9.45 4.21
C ASP A 42 6.19 -8.70 3.00
N VAL A 43 5.13 -7.96 3.28
CA VAL A 43 4.49 -7.05 2.33
C VAL A 43 4.70 -5.64 2.85
N ASP A 44 5.50 -4.86 2.13
CA ASP A 44 5.70 -3.45 2.40
C ASP A 44 4.54 -2.62 1.83
N VAL A 45 3.89 -1.85 2.69
CA VAL A 45 2.76 -1.00 2.33
C VAL A 45 2.96 0.40 2.90
N LEU A 46 2.81 1.40 2.03
CA LEU A 46 2.73 2.81 2.39
C LEU A 46 1.33 3.33 2.09
N VAL A 47 0.65 3.84 3.12
CA VAL A 47 -0.65 4.51 3.01
C VAL A 47 -0.45 6.00 3.21
N ILE A 48 -0.85 6.80 2.23
CA ILE A 48 -0.83 8.25 2.29
C ILE A 48 -2.28 8.72 2.48
N ALA A 49 -2.56 9.41 3.58
CA ALA A 49 -3.88 9.90 3.91
C ALA A 49 -3.83 11.30 4.53
N LYS A 50 -4.80 12.15 4.24
CA LYS A 50 -4.85 13.55 4.74
C LYS A 50 -4.87 13.61 6.27
N ASN A 51 -5.66 12.74 6.91
CA ASN A 51 -5.86 12.72 8.36
C ASN A 51 -5.75 11.30 8.94
N PRO A 52 -4.56 10.67 8.94
CA PRO A 52 -4.41 9.25 9.23
C PRO A 52 -4.74 8.92 10.70
N GLN A 53 -4.51 9.86 11.62
CA GLN A 53 -4.77 9.72 13.05
C GLN A 53 -6.22 9.31 13.37
N LYS A 54 -7.18 9.78 12.57
CA LYS A 54 -8.61 9.49 12.72
C LYS A 54 -8.95 8.01 12.47
N TYR A 55 -8.10 7.28 11.74
CA TYR A 55 -8.39 5.93 11.27
C TYR A 55 -7.43 4.88 11.82
N MET A 56 -6.49 5.25 12.71
CA MET A 56 -5.41 4.35 13.16
C MET A 56 -5.90 3.00 13.67
N GLU A 57 -6.93 2.97 14.52
CA GLU A 57 -7.49 1.71 15.05
C GLU A 57 -8.13 0.85 13.96
N LYS A 58 -8.85 1.47 13.02
CA LYS A 58 -9.49 0.75 11.92
C LYS A 58 -8.46 0.22 10.93
N ILE A 59 -7.44 1.03 10.60
CA ILE A 59 -6.31 0.62 9.76
C ILE A 59 -5.55 -0.55 10.40
N ARG A 60 -5.32 -0.52 11.72
CA ARG A 60 -4.74 -1.66 12.46
C ARG A 60 -5.58 -2.92 12.32
N GLY A 61 -6.91 -2.80 12.41
CA GLY A 61 -7.84 -3.91 12.19
C GLY A 61 -7.71 -4.53 10.81
N ILE A 62 -7.73 -3.70 9.75
CA ILE A 62 -7.53 -4.14 8.36
C ILE A 62 -6.17 -4.81 8.21
N ARG A 63 -5.08 -4.22 8.71
CA ARG A 63 -3.74 -4.82 8.66
C ARG A 63 -3.71 -6.22 9.26
N LEU A 64 -4.32 -6.41 10.43
CA LEU A 64 -4.36 -7.71 11.11
C LEU A 64 -5.17 -8.75 10.35
N LYS A 65 -6.30 -8.34 9.75
CA LYS A 65 -7.12 -9.20 8.88
C LYS A 65 -6.28 -9.71 7.70
N TYR A 66 -5.67 -8.80 6.94
CA TYR A 66 -4.93 -9.19 5.74
C TYR A 66 -3.60 -9.88 6.03
N ARG A 67 -2.96 -9.61 7.18
CA ARG A 67 -1.82 -10.40 7.66
C ARG A 67 -2.18 -11.89 7.74
N LYS A 68 -3.37 -12.21 8.27
CA LYS A 68 -3.86 -13.59 8.36
C LYS A 68 -4.19 -14.15 6.98
N GLU A 69 -4.85 -13.38 6.12
CA GLU A 69 -5.24 -13.85 4.78
C GLU A 69 -4.04 -14.09 3.86
N VAL A 70 -3.04 -13.22 3.88
CA VAL A 70 -1.82 -13.35 3.08
C VAL A 70 -0.86 -14.40 3.68
N GLY A 71 -0.92 -14.63 4.99
CA GLY A 71 -0.03 -15.55 5.68
C GLY A 71 1.42 -15.04 5.78
N ARG A 72 1.60 -13.72 5.68
CA ARG A 72 2.88 -13.00 5.76
C ARG A 72 2.71 -11.72 6.57
N PHE A 73 3.81 -11.17 7.07
CA PHE A 73 3.77 -9.90 7.76
C PHE A 73 3.38 -8.78 6.77
N ILE A 74 2.62 -7.79 7.24
CA ILE A 74 2.33 -6.57 6.48
C ILE A 74 3.00 -5.45 7.25
N ASP A 75 4.13 -4.97 6.73
CA ASP A 75 4.75 -3.76 7.25
C ASP A 75 4.01 -2.56 6.67
N LEU A 76 3.32 -1.84 7.55
CA LEU A 76 2.38 -0.80 7.16
C LEU A 76 2.85 0.53 7.74
N ASN A 77 3.29 1.40 6.84
CA ASN A 77 3.60 2.79 7.13
C ASN A 77 2.42 3.66 6.70
N ILE A 78 2.01 4.59 7.57
CA ILE A 78 0.92 5.51 7.30
C ILE A 78 1.44 6.91 7.52
N ILE A 79 1.35 7.75 6.50
CA ILE A 79 1.85 9.13 6.54
C ILE A 79 0.79 10.08 6.01
N SER A 80 0.91 11.34 6.40
CA SER A 80 0.15 12.42 5.77
C SER A 80 0.97 13.14 4.69
N PRO A 81 0.31 13.74 3.69
CA PRO A 81 0.97 14.44 2.59
C PRO A 81 2.02 15.46 3.02
N GLU A 82 1.76 16.20 4.09
CA GLU A 82 2.69 17.19 4.64
C GLU A 82 4.01 16.56 5.13
N ASN A 83 4.01 15.27 5.48
CA ASN A 83 5.19 14.56 5.93
C ASN A 83 6.06 14.01 4.78
N LEU A 84 5.55 13.99 3.53
CA LEU A 84 6.33 13.56 2.35
C LEU A 84 7.44 14.54 1.97
N ILE A 85 7.33 15.80 2.37
CA ILE A 85 8.29 16.88 2.02
C ILE A 85 9.40 17.00 3.08
N SER A 86 9.31 16.24 4.18
CA SER A 86 10.35 16.23 5.21
C SER A 86 11.66 15.64 4.66
N PRO A 87 12.85 16.19 5.00
CA PRO A 87 14.17 15.66 4.59
C PRO A 87 14.42 14.19 4.97
N LEU A 88 13.57 13.61 5.83
CA LEU A 88 13.56 12.20 6.19
C LEU A 88 12.96 11.28 5.10
N PHE A 89 12.16 11.83 4.16
CA PHE A 89 11.49 11.10 3.07
C PHE A 89 12.13 11.31 1.69
N THR A 90 13.18 12.12 1.60
CA THR A 90 13.95 12.37 0.36
C THR A 90 14.44 11.09 -0.36
N PRO A 91 14.70 9.94 0.30
CA PRO A 91 15.05 8.71 -0.42
C PRO A 91 13.92 8.12 -1.27
N LEU A 92 12.64 8.43 -0.99
CA LEU A 92 11.49 7.86 -1.68
C LEU A 92 11.05 8.69 -2.91
N LEU A 93 11.45 9.95 -3.02
CA LEU A 93 11.20 10.78 -4.21
C LEU A 93 12.04 10.37 -5.43
N HIS A 94 13.06 9.53 -5.26
CA HIS A 94 13.78 8.90 -6.39
C HIS A 94 13.04 7.70 -7.02
N LEU A 95 11.83 7.37 -6.54
CA LEU A 95 10.96 6.33 -7.14
C LEU A 95 10.03 6.85 -8.26
N GLU A 96 10.26 8.06 -8.79
CA GLU A 96 9.50 8.69 -9.89
C GLU A 96 9.42 7.89 -11.23
N LYS A 97 9.83 6.62 -11.28
CA LYS A 97 9.79 5.84 -12.53
C LYS A 97 9.01 4.53 -12.50
N PHE A 98 8.30 4.17 -11.43
CA PHE A 98 7.52 2.93 -11.48
C PHE A 98 6.06 3.09 -11.07
N CYS A 99 5.22 2.74 -12.06
CA CYS A 99 3.81 2.37 -11.99
C CYS A 99 2.76 3.49 -12.19
N THR A 100 2.83 4.19 -13.32
CA THR A 100 1.60 4.42 -14.09
C THR A 100 1.31 3.16 -14.90
N LEU A 101 0.33 2.36 -14.49
CA LEU A 101 -0.32 1.44 -15.44
C LEU A 101 -0.92 2.31 -16.57
N PRO A 102 -0.70 1.99 -17.85
CA PRO A 102 -1.40 2.69 -18.91
C PRO A 102 -2.90 2.44 -18.74
N ALA A 103 -3.63 3.51 -18.44
CA ALA A 103 -5.04 3.56 -18.73
C ALA A 103 -5.17 3.60 -20.26
N ASN A 104 -5.96 2.66 -20.79
CA ASN A 104 -6.49 2.56 -22.15
C ASN A 104 -5.83 1.52 -23.05
N GLY A 105 -6.66 0.57 -23.47
CA GLY A 105 -6.47 -0.18 -24.71
C GLY A 105 -6.77 0.68 -25.94
N MET A 106 -6.72 0.01 -27.09
CA MET A 106 -6.68 0.51 -28.49
C MET A 106 -5.26 1.00 -28.85
N LEU A 107 -4.48 0.33 -29.70
CA LEU A 107 -4.74 -0.40 -30.94
C LEU A 107 -3.87 -1.67 -31.04
#